data_AF-A0A0K8Q7H5-F1
#
_entry.id   AF-A0A0K8Q7H5-F1
#
_cell.length_a   1.000
_cell.length_b   1.000
_cell.length_c   1.000
_cell.angle_alpha   90.00
_cell.angle_beta   90.00
_cell.angle_gamma   90.00
#
_symmetry.space_group_name_H-M   'P 1'
#
loop_
_entity.id
_entity.type
_entity.pdbx_description
1 polymer ?
#
loop_
_entity_poly.entity_id
_entity_poly.type
_entity_poly.pdbx_seq_one_letter_code
_entity_poly.pdbx_strand_id
1 'polypeptide(L)'
;MVPEDDDQVIGNFATTPEAGALIADADVLLSVGTHFRSNETKHYSMTLPSTHIQLDIDPAAIGRVYPADVGLEGDSRILLEEIVGKLSAPSVEAGWTA
;
A
#
# COMPACT_ATOMS: atom_id res chain seq x y z
N MET A 1 11.03 -3.54 -5.34
CA MET A 1 10.40 -4.17 -6.51
C MET A 1 10.39 -5.66 -6.27
N VAL A 2 9.21 -6.28 -6.32
CA VAL A 2 9.01 -7.72 -6.18
C VAL A 2 8.95 -8.33 -7.59
N PRO A 3 9.52 -9.52 -7.84
CA PRO A 3 9.38 -10.23 -9.13
C PRO A 3 7.91 -10.45 -9.52
N GLU A 4 7.57 -10.35 -10.80
CA GLU A 4 6.17 -10.50 -11.28
C GLU A 4 5.63 -11.94 -11.16
N ASP A 5 6.52 -12.92 -11.02
CA ASP A 5 6.20 -14.35 -10.84
C ASP A 5 6.05 -14.76 -9.38
N ASP A 6 6.11 -13.80 -8.45
CA ASP A 6 5.85 -14.04 -7.04
C ASP A 6 4.33 -14.18 -6.80
N ASP A 7 3.92 -15.22 -6.07
CA ASP A 7 2.52 -15.54 -5.78
C ASP A 7 1.76 -14.39 -5.07
N GLN A 8 2.47 -13.45 -4.44
CA GLN A 8 1.87 -12.30 -3.75
C GLN A 8 1.71 -11.06 -4.64
N VAL A 9 2.12 -11.11 -5.91
CA VAL A 9 1.99 -9.98 -6.84
C VAL A 9 0.65 -10.02 -7.57
N ILE A 10 -0.18 -9.01 -7.29
CA ILE A 10 -1.52 -8.85 -7.89
C ILE A 10 -1.53 -8.03 -9.20
N GLY A 11 -0.34 -7.64 -9.69
CA GLY A 11 -0.15 -6.84 -10.89
C GLY A 11 -0.09 -5.32 -10.68
N ASN A 12 0.06 -4.57 -11.77
CA ASN A 12 0.38 -3.14 -11.76
C ASN A 12 -0.86 -2.22 -11.62
N PHE A 13 -2.07 -2.71 -11.86
CA PHE A 13 -3.27 -1.88 -11.90
C PHE A 13 -4.19 -2.18 -10.72
N ALA A 14 -4.23 -1.27 -9.76
CA ALA A 14 -5.13 -1.35 -8.60
C ALA A 14 -6.62 -1.12 -8.95
N THR A 15 -6.96 -0.92 -10.22
CA THR A 15 -8.29 -0.54 -10.67
C THR A 15 -9.12 -1.70 -11.23
N THR A 16 -8.56 -2.90 -11.33
CA THR A 16 -9.30 -4.10 -11.72
C THR A 16 -10.40 -4.41 -10.69
N PRO A 17 -11.49 -5.10 -11.08
CA PRO A 17 -12.50 -5.55 -10.13
C PRO A 17 -11.92 -6.38 -8.98
N GLU A 18 -10.95 -7.25 -9.27
CA GLU A 18 -10.30 -8.15 -8.32
C GLU A 18 -9.46 -7.37 -7.31
N ALA A 19 -8.61 -6.44 -7.78
CA ALA A 19 -7.84 -5.57 -6.90
C ALA A 19 -8.75 -4.66 -6.07
N GLY A 20 -9.84 -4.17 -6.65
CA GLY A 20 -10.84 -3.39 -5.93
C GLY A 20 -11.52 -4.17 -4.81
N ALA A 21 -11.83 -5.45 -5.01
CA ALA A 21 -12.39 -6.31 -3.96
C ALA A 21 -11.38 -6.56 -2.83
N LEU A 22 -10.13 -6.84 -3.17
CA LEU A 22 -9.05 -7.02 -2.20
C LEU A 22 -8.83 -5.75 -1.35
N ILE A 23 -8.81 -4.59 -2.01
CA ILE A 23 -8.64 -3.30 -1.33
C ILE A 23 -9.83 -2.96 -0.43
N ALA A 24 -11.04 -3.37 -0.81
CA ALA A 24 -12.24 -3.17 0.00
C ALA A 24 -12.29 -4.08 1.24
N ASP A 25 -11.67 -5.26 1.18
CA ASP A 25 -11.58 -6.21 2.29
C ASP A 25 -10.41 -5.91 3.25
N ALA A 26 -9.37 -5.24 2.74
CA ALA A 26 -8.22 -4.82 3.54
C ALA A 26 -8.61 -3.78 4.61
N ASP A 27 -8.02 -3.91 5.80
CA ASP A 27 -8.15 -2.98 6.91
C ASP A 27 -7.07 -1.89 6.90
N VAL A 28 -5.89 -2.22 6.33
CA VAL A 28 -4.71 -1.35 6.23
C VAL A 28 -4.18 -1.29 4.79
N LEU A 29 -3.87 -0.07 4.31
CA LEU A 29 -3.03 0.17 3.14
C LEU A 29 -1.69 0.76 3.57
N LEU A 30 -0.59 0.08 3.20
CA LEU A 30 0.76 0.64 3.25
C LEU A 30 1.18 1.08 1.84
N SER A 31 1.20 2.38 1.59
CA SER A 31 1.71 2.93 0.33
C SER A 31 3.19 3.33 0.48
N VAL A 32 4.00 2.96 -0.51
CA VAL A 32 5.45 3.20 -0.48
C VAL A 32 5.86 3.92 -1.76
N GLY A 33 6.27 5.19 -1.65
CA GLY A 33 6.66 6.03 -2.79
C GLY A 33 5.57 6.14 -3.86
N THR A 34 4.30 6.11 -3.45
CA THR A 34 3.15 6.04 -4.37
C THR A 34 2.56 7.41 -4.62
N HIS A 35 2.54 7.83 -5.88
CA HIS A 35 2.01 9.15 -6.27
C HIS A 35 0.48 9.22 -6.39
N PHE A 36 -0.22 8.09 -6.37
CA PHE A 36 -1.67 8.00 -6.53
C PHE A 36 -2.20 8.77 -7.74
N ARG A 37 -1.62 8.54 -8.94
CA ARG A 37 -2.02 9.32 -10.13
C ARG A 37 -3.49 9.05 -10.47
N SER A 38 -4.15 10.02 -11.10
CA SER A 38 -5.58 9.95 -11.47
C SER A 38 -5.94 8.67 -12.24
N ASN A 39 -5.09 8.26 -13.18
CA ASN A 39 -5.28 7.04 -13.97
C ASN A 39 -5.10 5.74 -13.16
N GLU A 40 -4.33 5.78 -12.07
CA GLU A 40 -4.06 4.65 -11.17
C GLU A 40 -5.17 4.47 -10.12
N THR A 41 -6.05 5.45 -9.96
CA THR A 41 -7.00 5.55 -8.83
C THR A 41 -8.46 5.73 -9.27
N LYS A 42 -8.80 5.32 -10.50
CA LYS A 42 -10.14 5.52 -11.11
C LYS A 42 -10.60 6.98 -11.05
N HIS A 43 -9.74 7.93 -11.43
CA HIS A 43 -10.02 9.36 -11.32
C HIS A 43 -10.31 9.80 -9.87
N TYR A 44 -9.54 9.28 -8.92
CA TYR A 44 -9.68 9.53 -7.47
C TYR A 44 -10.98 9.02 -6.83
N SER A 45 -11.70 8.11 -7.49
CA SER A 45 -12.91 7.47 -6.94
C SER A 45 -12.62 6.16 -6.20
N MET A 46 -11.36 5.73 -6.18
CA MET A 46 -10.94 4.55 -5.45
C MET A 46 -11.08 4.77 -3.94
N THR A 47 -11.80 3.87 -3.28
CA THR A 47 -11.91 3.86 -1.82
C THR A 47 -10.70 3.15 -1.25
N LEU A 48 -10.05 3.77 -0.27
CA LEU A 48 -8.94 3.16 0.45
C LEU A 48 -9.44 2.40 1.69
N PRO A 49 -8.66 1.44 2.21
CA PRO A 49 -8.89 0.82 3.52
C PRO A 49 -9.06 1.83 4.64
N SER A 50 -9.63 1.37 5.77
CA SER A 50 -9.88 2.21 6.95
C SER A 50 -8.64 2.85 7.55
N THR A 51 -7.47 2.26 7.35
CA THR A 51 -6.19 2.80 7.81
C THR A 51 -5.24 2.93 6.62
N HIS A 52 -4.68 4.12 6.43
CA HIS A 52 -3.70 4.40 5.40
C HIS A 52 -2.38 4.89 6.02
N ILE A 53 -1.33 4.11 5.80
CA ILE A 53 0.05 4.44 6.15
C ILE A 53 0.78 4.78 4.85
N GLN A 54 1.41 5.95 4.78
CA GLN A 54 2.13 6.41 3.59
C GLN A 54 3.60 6.68 3.92
N LEU A 55 4.49 6.01 3.19
CA LEU A 55 5.93 6.28 3.18
C LEU A 55 6.27 7.08 1.93
N ASP A 56 6.86 8.26 2.08
CA ASP A 56 7.33 9.06 0.95
C ASP A 56 8.61 9.83 1.30
N ILE A 57 9.49 10.04 0.31
CA ILE A 57 10.69 10.85 0.51
C ILE A 57 10.37 12.35 0.39
N ASP A 58 9.29 12.70 -0.31
CA ASP A 58 8.81 14.07 -0.42
C ASP A 58 7.72 14.33 0.63
N PRO A 59 7.98 15.15 1.66
CA PRO A 59 6.97 15.47 2.67
C PRO A 59 5.73 16.16 2.08
N ALA A 60 5.84 16.82 0.93
CA ALA A 60 4.70 17.45 0.26
C ALA A 60 3.77 16.44 -0.45
N ALA A 61 4.20 15.20 -0.63
CA ALA A 61 3.39 14.13 -1.22
C ALA A 61 2.51 13.42 -0.18
N ILE A 62 2.93 13.39 1.09
CA ILE A 62 2.24 12.71 2.18
C ILE A 62 0.84 13.32 2.37
N GLY A 63 -0.20 12.49 2.30
CA GLY A 63 -1.58 12.93 2.51
C GLY A 63 -2.16 13.80 1.39
N ARG A 64 -1.41 14.08 0.32
CA ARG A 64 -1.79 15.06 -0.71
C ARG A 64 -2.97 14.61 -1.57
N VAL A 65 -3.00 13.34 -1.97
CA VAL A 65 -4.05 12.78 -2.85
C VAL A 65 -5.12 12.08 -2.02
N TYR A 66 -4.68 11.16 -1.15
CA TYR A 66 -5.51 10.54 -0.13
C TYR A 66 -4.94 10.87 1.25
N PRO A 67 -5.77 11.24 2.24
CA PRO A 67 -5.31 11.43 3.61
C PRO A 67 -4.54 10.20 4.11
N ALA A 68 -3.42 10.41 4.78
CA ALA A 68 -2.68 9.36 5.47
C ALA A 68 -2.94 9.50 6.98
N ASP A 69 -3.31 8.41 7.63
CA ASP A 69 -3.43 8.36 9.09
C ASP A 69 -2.05 8.42 9.74
N VAL A 70 -1.06 7.79 9.08
CA VAL A 70 0.36 7.83 9.46
C VAL A 70 1.18 8.16 8.23
N GLY A 71 1.86 9.30 8.25
CA GLY A 71 2.84 9.69 7.24
C GLY A 71 4.25 9.52 7.77
N LEU A 72 5.12 8.83 7.02
CA LEU A 72 6.54 8.70 7.34
C LEU A 72 7.37 9.27 6.19
N GLU A 73 8.07 10.36 6.50
CA GLU A 73 9.02 10.99 5.58
C GLU A 73 10.36 10.25 5.63
N GLY A 74 10.87 9.81 4.48
CA GLY A 74 12.23 9.27 4.38
C GLY A 74 12.45 8.27 3.25
N ASP A 75 13.67 7.74 3.19
CA ASP A 75 14.03 6.67 2.26
C ASP A 75 13.27 5.39 2.62
N SER A 76 12.52 4.86 1.64
CA SER A 76 11.67 3.69 1.85
C SER A 76 12.44 2.45 2.28
N ARG A 77 13.71 2.29 1.88
CA ARG A 77 14.53 1.14 2.30
C ARG A 77 14.75 1.20 3.81
N ILE A 78 15.19 2.35 4.32
CA ILE A 78 15.46 2.55 5.75
C ILE A 78 14.17 2.38 6.57
N LEU A 79 13.08 3.00 6.11
CA LEU A 79 11.80 2.91 6.81
C LEU A 79 11.25 1.48 6.85
N LEU A 80 11.32 0.74 5.74
CA LEU A 80 10.87 -0.65 5.70
C LEU A 80 11.74 -1.57 6.57
N GLU A 81 13.07 -1.38 6.58
CA GLU A 81 13.97 -2.13 7.47
C GLU A 81 13.62 -1.92 8.95
N GLU A 82 13.37 -0.67 9.34
CA GLU A 82 12.93 -0.30 10.70
C GLU A 82 11.55 -0.89 11.06
N ILE A 83 10.60 -0.88 10.12
CA ILE A 83 9.27 -1.47 10.32
C ILE A 83 9.40 -2.98 10.52
N VAL A 84 10.08 -3.68 9.60
CA VAL A 84 10.27 -5.13 9.68
C VAL A 84 11.01 -5.53 10.95
N GLY A 85 12.01 -4.76 11.38
CA GLY A 85 12.73 -5.00 12.63
C GLY A 85 11.87 -4.89 13.89
N LYS A 86 10.71 -4.21 13.82
CA LYS A 86 9.75 -4.05 14.93
C LYS A 86 8.57 -5.02 14.85
N LEU A 87 8.34 -5.65 13.69
CA LEU A 87 7.28 -6.63 13.53
C LEU A 87 7.66 -7.95 14.19
N SER A 88 6.64 -8.63 14.73
CA SER A 88 6.79 -10.04 15.15
C SER A 88 6.92 -10.94 13.92
N ALA A 89 7.24 -12.22 14.13
CA ALA A 89 7.29 -13.18 13.03
C ALA A 89 6.01 -13.14 12.18
N PRO A 90 6.12 -13.14 10.84
CA PRO A 90 4.95 -13.08 9.98
C PRO A 90 4.05 -14.29 10.24
N SER A 91 2.76 -14.02 10.39
CA SER A 91 1.72 -15.05 10.50
C SER A 91 0.65 -14.75 9.48
N VAL A 92 0.25 -15.77 8.74
CA VAL A 92 -0.85 -15.70 7.76
C VAL A 92 -1.93 -16.65 8.23
N GLU A 93 -3.19 -16.21 8.18
CA GLU A 93 -4.31 -17.11 8.46
C GLU A 93 -4.33 -18.23 7.43
N ALA A 94 -4.55 -19.48 7.86
CA ALA A 94 -4.46 -20.64 6.97
C ALA A 94 -5.45 -20.62 5.78
N GLY A 95 -6.49 -19.77 5.84
CA GLY A 95 -7.45 -19.56 4.75
C GLY A 95 -7.14 -18.36 3.85
N TRP A 96 -6.07 -17.62 4.09
CA TRP A 96 -5.70 -16.46 3.28
C TRP A 96 -4.92 -16.93 2.03
N THR A 97 -5.65 -17.09 0.94
CA THR A 97 -5.10 -17.30 -0.39
C THR A 97 -5.14 -15.98 -1.13
N ALA A 98 -3.96 -15.44 -1.48
CA ALA A 98 -3.82 -14.31 -2.39
C ALA A 98 -4.46 -14.61 -3.75
#